data_AF-A0A1D1Z4F7-F1
#
_entry.id   AF-A0A1D1Z4F7-F1
#
_cell.length_a   1.000
_cell.length_b   1.000
_cell.length_c   1.000
_cell.angle_alpha   90.00
_cell.angle_beta   90.00
_cell.angle_gamma   90.00
#
_symmetry.space_group_name_H-M   'P 1'
#
loop_
_entity.id
_entity.type
_entity.pdbx_description
1 polymer ?
#
loop_
_entity_poly.entity_id
_entity_poly.type
_entity_poly.pdbx_seq_one_letter_code
_entity_poly.pdbx_strand_id
1 'polypeptide(L)'
;VQKGSQSSNKDKEHRQQVGMLLRLFHLRRSARALLSLPPKPYPSSHLLPGFFCATAATTTSSPVSDADARKYLGYFALVLGCGAATYYSFPFPDDAKHKKAQIFRYAPLPEDLHTVTNWSGTHEVHTRVFLQPETVEELEAAVREAHEKRSRIRPVGSGLSPNGIGLQRAGMVNLALMDKVLEVDKEARRVRVQAGARVSQLVDALREHGLTLQNFASIREQQVGGLVQVGAHGTGASLPPIDEQITSMKLVTPAKGTIEVSREKNPELFYLARCGLGGLGVVAEVTIRCVDRHELVEHTFVSNIEEIKKNHKKWLTENKHIKYLWIPYTDTVVVVRCNPVSKWKGQPRFKSKHGKDEALQHVHDLYRDSLKKYRAEENIDESEINQLSFTELRDKLLVLDPLNKDHVVKVNQAEAEFWRKSEGYRVGWSDEILGFDCGGQQWVSETCLPAGTLAKPSMKDLEYMEELKQLIESEGIPAPAPIEQRWTACSKSLMSPASSSEEDEIFSWVGIIMYLPTMDARQRKQITEEFFNYRHLTQSKLWDEYAAYEHWAKIEVPKDKEELAALQARIRKRFPVDAYNKARRELDPNRILSNGMLEKLFSSAETV
;
A
#
# COMPACT_ATOMS: atom_id res chain seq x y z
N VAL A 1 35.70 -10.64 53.51
CA VAL A 1 36.76 -11.62 53.17
C VAL A 1 36.64 -11.96 51.69
N GLN A 2 37.72 -11.74 50.95
CA GLN A 2 37.87 -11.92 49.50
C GLN A 2 37.86 -13.39 49.04
N LYS A 3 37.68 -13.50 47.71
CA LYS A 3 37.98 -14.59 46.73
C LYS A 3 36.74 -15.40 46.30
N GLY A 4 36.41 -15.56 45.01
CA GLY A 4 37.01 -15.08 43.76
C GLY A 4 36.53 -15.88 42.53
N SER A 5 36.14 -15.15 41.48
CA SER A 5 36.22 -15.43 40.03
C SER A 5 36.01 -16.85 39.45
N GLN A 6 35.06 -16.97 38.50
CA GLN A 6 35.30 -17.32 37.07
C GLN A 6 33.97 -17.43 36.29
N SER A 7 33.71 -16.48 35.37
CA SER A 7 32.98 -16.63 34.09
C SER A 7 32.51 -15.28 33.56
N SER A 8 33.46 -14.46 33.11
CA SER A 8 33.19 -13.23 32.36
C SER A 8 34.30 -13.09 31.33
N ASN A 9 34.19 -13.81 30.20
CA ASN A 9 34.99 -13.48 29.02
C ASN A 9 34.45 -14.01 27.67
N LYS A 10 33.16 -14.39 27.56
CA LYS A 10 32.56 -14.76 26.26
C LYS A 10 31.56 -13.74 25.68
N ASP A 11 31.04 -12.81 26.49
CA ASP A 11 30.04 -11.83 26.02
C ASP A 11 30.61 -10.44 25.65
N LYS A 12 31.93 -10.24 25.77
CA LYS A 12 32.59 -9.00 25.34
C LYS A 12 33.24 -9.07 23.95
N GLU A 13 33.53 -10.26 23.43
CA GLU A 13 34.08 -10.41 22.06
C GLU A 13 33.01 -10.37 20.96
N HIS A 14 31.75 -10.69 21.27
CA HIS A 14 30.66 -10.63 20.27
C HIS A 14 30.12 -9.22 20.01
N ARG A 15 30.41 -8.25 20.90
CA ARG A 15 30.02 -6.84 20.74
C ARG A 15 31.04 -5.97 20.00
N GLN A 16 32.22 -6.50 19.65
CA GLN A 16 33.22 -5.76 18.87
C GLN A 16 33.27 -6.16 17.38
N GLN A 17 32.62 -7.24 16.96
CA GLN A 17 32.55 -7.65 15.55
C GLN A 17 31.32 -7.13 14.78
N VAL A 18 30.28 -6.63 15.46
CA VAL A 18 29.08 -6.05 14.81
C VAL A 18 29.23 -4.53 14.55
N GLY A 19 30.21 -3.88 15.19
CA GLY A 19 30.51 -2.45 15.00
C GLY A 19 31.45 -2.11 13.83
N MET A 20 32.03 -3.10 13.14
CA MET A 20 33.06 -2.88 12.10
C MET A 20 32.54 -3.11 10.66
N LEU A 21 31.30 -3.55 10.47
CA LEU A 21 30.69 -3.74 9.14
C LEU A 21 29.97 -2.50 8.59
N LEU A 22 29.78 -1.44 9.38
CA LEU A 22 29.07 -0.21 8.98
C LEU A 22 30.00 0.96 8.61
N ARG A 23 31.32 0.75 8.51
CA ARG A 23 32.30 1.78 8.11
C ARG A 23 33.09 1.49 6.81
N LEU A 24 32.69 0.47 6.03
CA LEU A 24 33.43 0.02 4.85
C LEU A 24 32.73 0.26 3.49
N PHE A 25 31.72 1.14 3.44
CA PHE A 25 31.04 1.55 2.19
C PHE A 25 31.53 2.89 1.60
N HIS A 26 32.60 3.47 2.15
CA HIS A 26 33.30 4.61 1.55
C HIS A 26 34.79 4.30 1.49
N LEU A 27 35.22 3.75 0.34
CA LEU A 27 36.50 3.95 -0.34
C LEU A 27 36.76 2.75 -1.25
N ARG A 28 36.57 2.92 -2.57
CA ARG A 28 37.41 2.32 -3.63
C ARG A 28 37.01 2.86 -5.01
N ARG A 29 37.40 4.10 -5.26
CA ARG A 29 37.85 4.53 -6.60
C ARG A 29 39.33 4.23 -6.68
N SER A 30 39.75 3.53 -7.73
CA SER A 30 41.08 3.52 -8.39
C SER A 30 41.58 2.10 -8.64
N ALA A 31 41.44 1.64 -9.89
CA ALA A 31 42.43 0.79 -10.55
C ALA A 31 42.21 0.91 -12.07
N ARG A 32 43.03 1.75 -12.69
CA ARG A 32 43.27 1.82 -14.13
C ARG A 32 44.48 0.92 -14.41
N ALA A 33 44.50 0.30 -15.60
CA ALA A 33 45.60 -0.45 -16.23
C ALA A 33 45.50 -1.99 -16.17
N LEU A 34 45.01 -2.59 -17.25
CA LEU A 34 45.81 -3.44 -18.17
C LEU A 34 44.89 -4.03 -19.25
N LEU A 35 44.97 -3.49 -20.46
CA LEU A 35 44.42 -4.07 -21.69
C LEU A 35 45.49 -3.98 -22.78
N SER A 36 45.93 -5.13 -23.28
CA SER A 36 46.67 -5.34 -24.53
C SER A 36 46.54 -6.84 -24.86
N LEU A 37 45.66 -7.29 -25.75
CA LEU A 37 45.82 -7.47 -27.22
C LEU A 37 44.84 -8.65 -27.63
N PRO A 38 44.67 -9.05 -28.92
CA PRO A 38 43.62 -8.63 -29.85
C PRO A 38 42.73 -9.84 -30.31
N PRO A 39 41.76 -9.68 -31.26
CA PRO A 39 40.67 -10.64 -31.47
C PRO A 39 41.00 -11.75 -32.48
N LYS A 40 40.32 -12.91 -32.36
CA LYS A 40 40.26 -13.97 -33.38
C LYS A 40 38.84 -14.12 -33.94
N PRO A 41 38.69 -14.52 -35.23
CA PRO A 41 37.43 -14.42 -35.97
C PRO A 41 36.58 -15.71 -35.88
N TYR A 42 35.26 -15.55 -36.00
CA TYR A 42 34.33 -16.65 -36.29
C TYR A 42 34.11 -16.79 -37.81
N PRO A 43 34.09 -18.03 -38.36
CA PRO A 43 33.71 -18.28 -39.74
C PRO A 43 32.23 -18.69 -39.91
N SER A 44 31.68 -18.20 -41.01
CA SER A 44 30.65 -18.70 -41.94
C SER A 44 29.96 -20.07 -41.72
N SER A 45 28.62 -20.01 -41.74
CA SER A 45 27.63 -20.82 -42.50
C SER A 45 27.95 -22.24 -42.98
N HIS A 46 27.06 -23.21 -42.71
CA HIS A 46 26.17 -23.87 -43.71
C HIS A 46 25.43 -25.14 -43.18
N LEU A 47 24.14 -25.25 -43.57
CA LEU A 47 23.35 -26.45 -43.98
C LEU A 47 22.76 -27.46 -42.95
N LEU A 48 21.42 -27.40 -42.79
CA LEU A 48 20.29 -28.39 -42.92
C LEU A 48 20.53 -29.92 -42.69
N PRO A 49 19.48 -30.79 -42.54
CA PRO A 49 18.00 -30.65 -42.59
C PRO A 49 17.31 -31.23 -41.30
N GLY A 50 16.02 -31.13 -40.96
CA GLY A 50 14.75 -31.23 -41.67
C GLY A 50 13.85 -32.22 -40.88
N PHE A 51 12.63 -31.84 -40.51
CA PHE A 51 11.56 -32.78 -40.13
C PHE A 51 10.22 -32.28 -40.64
N PHE A 52 9.60 -33.11 -41.48
CA PHE A 52 8.26 -33.00 -42.02
C PHE A 52 7.20 -33.34 -40.96
N CYS A 53 6.06 -32.64 -40.97
CA CYS A 53 4.77 -33.30 -41.15
C CYS A 53 3.70 -32.31 -41.61
N ALA A 54 2.89 -32.74 -42.57
CA ALA A 54 1.93 -31.98 -43.34
C ALA A 54 0.54 -31.95 -42.68
N THR A 55 -0.23 -30.89 -42.95
CA THR A 55 -1.67 -31.01 -43.28
C THR A 55 -2.05 -29.89 -44.24
N ALA A 56 -2.80 -30.27 -45.28
CA ALA A 56 -3.15 -29.46 -46.43
C ALA A 56 -4.39 -28.60 -46.18
N ALA A 57 -4.40 -27.39 -46.74
CA ALA A 57 -5.60 -26.71 -47.18
C ALA A 57 -5.28 -25.93 -48.47
N THR A 58 -5.79 -26.42 -49.58
CA THR A 58 -5.70 -25.80 -50.91
C THR A 58 -6.60 -24.57 -50.98
N THR A 59 -5.99 -23.39 -51.11
CA THR A 59 -6.66 -22.20 -51.65
C THR A 59 -5.97 -21.75 -52.93
N THR A 60 -6.73 -21.77 -54.02
CA THR A 60 -6.36 -21.31 -55.35
C THR A 60 -6.07 -19.80 -55.31
N SER A 61 -4.81 -19.40 -55.50
CA SER A 61 -4.44 -18.02 -55.76
C SER A 61 -4.67 -17.70 -57.25
N SER A 62 -5.58 -16.77 -57.50
CA SER A 62 -5.74 -16.15 -58.82
C SER A 62 -4.44 -15.42 -59.21
N PRO A 63 -4.03 -15.41 -60.49
CA PRO A 63 -2.84 -14.69 -60.92
C PRO A 63 -3.02 -13.19 -60.67
N VAL A 64 -2.02 -12.58 -60.01
CA VAL A 64 -1.92 -11.14 -59.75
C VAL A 64 -2.17 -10.39 -61.05
N SER A 65 -3.14 -9.48 -61.04
CA SER A 65 -3.49 -8.72 -62.23
C SER A 65 -2.29 -7.86 -62.67
N ASP A 66 -2.13 -7.67 -63.98
CA ASP A 66 -1.04 -6.85 -64.54
C ASP A 66 -1.07 -5.39 -64.00
N ALA A 67 -2.22 -4.95 -63.48
CA ALA A 67 -2.39 -3.69 -62.78
C ALA A 67 -1.76 -3.67 -61.38
N ASP A 68 -1.88 -4.77 -60.62
CA ASP A 68 -1.28 -4.89 -59.28
C ASP A 68 0.24 -4.97 -59.37
N ALA A 69 0.77 -5.71 -60.35
CA ALA A 69 2.21 -5.78 -60.61
C ALA A 69 2.80 -4.38 -60.90
N ARG A 70 2.14 -3.57 -61.75
CA ARG A 70 2.56 -2.19 -62.03
C ARG A 70 2.46 -1.28 -60.80
N LYS A 71 1.45 -1.48 -59.96
CA LYS A 71 1.28 -0.72 -58.70
C LYS A 71 2.42 -1.01 -57.72
N TYR A 72 2.77 -2.28 -57.53
CA TYR A 72 3.90 -2.66 -56.67
C TYR A 72 5.25 -2.24 -57.25
N LEU A 73 5.42 -2.29 -58.58
CA LEU A 73 6.60 -1.75 -59.24
C LEU A 73 6.72 -0.23 -59.03
N GLY A 74 5.59 0.48 -59.09
CA GLY A 74 5.49 1.91 -58.80
C GLY A 74 5.84 2.24 -57.35
N TYR A 75 5.35 1.46 -56.37
CA TYR A 75 5.74 1.63 -54.97
C TYR A 75 7.21 1.32 -54.72
N PHE A 76 7.74 0.29 -55.38
CA PHE A 76 9.16 -0.05 -55.29
C PHE A 76 10.04 1.07 -55.88
N ALA A 77 9.67 1.60 -57.04
CA ALA A 77 10.34 2.73 -57.67
C ALA A 77 10.24 4.01 -56.81
N LEU A 78 9.09 4.25 -56.16
CA LEU A 78 8.91 5.38 -55.25
C LEU A 78 9.81 5.25 -54.01
N VAL A 79 9.85 4.07 -53.37
CA VAL A 79 10.70 3.83 -52.19
C VAL A 79 12.18 3.96 -52.55
N LEU A 80 12.61 3.40 -53.68
CA LEU A 80 13.98 3.57 -54.18
C LEU A 80 14.29 5.02 -54.52
N GLY A 81 13.37 5.72 -55.18
CA GLY A 81 13.50 7.14 -55.53
C GLY A 81 13.61 8.03 -54.30
N CYS A 82 12.76 7.82 -53.29
CA CYS A 82 12.81 8.52 -52.01
C CYS A 82 14.10 8.20 -51.24
N GLY A 83 14.53 6.93 -51.24
CA GLY A 83 15.78 6.51 -50.62
C GLY A 83 17.00 7.17 -51.27
N ALA A 84 17.06 7.19 -52.60
CA ALA A 84 18.13 7.84 -53.36
C ALA A 84 18.11 9.36 -53.17
N ALA A 85 16.94 10.01 -53.28
CA ALA A 85 16.79 11.44 -53.06
C ALA A 85 17.22 11.84 -51.63
N THR A 86 16.87 11.04 -50.62
CA THR A 86 17.30 11.29 -49.23
C THR A 86 18.81 11.14 -49.08
N TYR A 87 19.39 10.10 -49.67
CA TYR A 87 20.84 9.84 -49.61
C TYR A 87 21.67 10.95 -50.26
N TYR A 88 21.22 11.48 -51.41
CA TYR A 88 21.93 12.52 -52.14
C TYR A 88 21.61 13.95 -51.69
N SER A 89 20.41 14.19 -51.13
CA SER A 89 20.06 15.52 -50.58
C SER A 89 20.63 15.73 -49.17
N PHE A 90 20.91 14.64 -48.45
CA PHE A 90 21.51 14.67 -47.11
C PHE A 90 22.69 13.69 -47.05
N PRO A 91 23.80 13.97 -47.76
CA PRO A 91 24.98 13.12 -47.71
C PRO A 91 25.49 13.08 -46.26
N PHE A 92 25.58 11.87 -45.71
CA PHE A 92 26.21 11.68 -44.41
C PHE A 92 27.66 12.18 -44.48
N PRO A 93 28.13 12.99 -43.52
CA PRO A 93 29.51 13.43 -43.53
C PRO A 93 30.46 12.23 -43.41
N ASP A 94 31.71 12.35 -43.89
CA ASP A 94 32.67 11.24 -43.90
C ASP A 94 32.96 10.65 -42.51
N ASP A 95 32.64 11.37 -41.42
CA ASP A 95 32.74 10.93 -40.02
C ASP A 95 31.54 10.08 -39.53
N ALA A 96 30.48 9.94 -40.33
CA ALA A 96 29.22 9.31 -39.91
C ALA A 96 29.32 7.79 -39.73
N LYS A 97 30.35 7.13 -40.27
CA LYS A 97 30.55 5.67 -40.19
C LYS A 97 30.74 5.14 -38.75
N HIS A 98 30.90 6.00 -37.74
CA HIS A 98 31.17 5.59 -36.35
C HIS A 98 30.24 6.16 -35.27
N LYS A 99 29.18 6.90 -35.62
CA LYS A 99 28.18 7.28 -34.61
C LYS A 99 27.20 6.13 -34.42
N LYS A 100 27.59 5.13 -33.61
CA LYS A 100 26.61 4.23 -32.97
C LYS A 100 25.52 5.12 -32.40
N ALA A 101 24.25 4.82 -32.67
CA ALA A 101 23.13 5.49 -32.02
C ALA A 101 23.41 5.48 -30.51
N GLN A 102 23.74 6.64 -29.95
CA GLN A 102 23.87 6.75 -28.51
C GLN A 102 22.45 6.67 -27.98
N ILE A 103 22.12 5.53 -27.40
CA ILE A 103 20.93 5.39 -26.55
C ILE A 103 21.00 6.58 -25.60
N PHE A 104 19.97 7.43 -25.62
CA PHE A 104 19.81 8.57 -24.72
C PHE A 104 20.01 8.05 -23.31
N ARG A 105 21.22 8.19 -22.75
CA ARG A 105 21.47 7.87 -21.35
C ARG A 105 20.82 9.01 -20.60
N TYR A 106 19.72 8.73 -19.91
CA TYR A 106 19.14 9.66 -18.96
C TYR A 106 20.29 10.20 -18.11
N ALA A 107 20.54 11.51 -18.20
CA ALA A 107 21.48 12.15 -17.30
C ALA A 107 21.03 11.80 -15.88
N PRO A 108 21.95 11.45 -14.97
CA PRO A 108 21.59 11.23 -13.57
C PRO A 108 20.81 12.45 -13.08
N LEU A 109 19.76 12.22 -12.28
CA LEU A 109 18.99 13.31 -11.71
C LEU A 109 19.93 14.26 -10.95
N PRO A 110 19.69 15.58 -10.96
CA PRO A 110 20.46 16.53 -10.17
C PRO A 110 20.53 16.09 -8.70
N GLU A 111 21.67 16.30 -8.03
CA GLU A 111 21.87 15.88 -6.62
C GLU A 111 20.85 16.49 -5.65
N ASP A 112 20.29 17.65 -6.00
CA ASP A 112 19.27 18.36 -5.23
C ASP A 112 17.83 17.98 -5.61
N LEU A 113 17.64 17.01 -6.50
CA LEU A 113 16.32 16.51 -6.89
C LEU A 113 15.98 15.21 -6.15
N HIS A 114 15.02 15.28 -5.24
CA HIS A 114 14.52 14.14 -4.48
C HIS A 114 13.38 13.45 -5.21
N THR A 115 13.50 12.15 -5.42
CA THR A 115 12.39 11.27 -5.83
C THR A 115 11.70 10.72 -4.60
N VAL A 116 10.40 10.97 -4.48
CA VAL A 116 9.55 10.38 -3.44
C VAL A 116 8.47 9.56 -4.10
N THR A 117 8.53 8.25 -3.87
CA THR A 117 7.57 7.27 -4.37
C THR A 117 6.81 6.69 -3.20
N ASN A 118 5.50 6.50 -3.36
CA ASN A 118 4.72 5.86 -2.33
C ASN A 118 5.00 4.34 -2.25
N TRP A 119 4.57 3.70 -1.16
CA TRP A 119 4.81 2.28 -0.92
C TRP A 119 4.26 1.36 -2.01
N SER A 120 3.09 1.71 -2.57
CA SER A 120 2.49 0.97 -3.68
C SER A 120 3.26 1.10 -5.00
N GLY A 121 4.20 2.04 -5.12
CA GLY A 121 4.88 2.31 -6.39
C GLY A 121 3.94 2.82 -7.49
N THR A 122 2.82 3.45 -7.10
CA THR A 122 1.77 3.94 -8.00
C THR A 122 1.81 5.45 -8.16
N HIS A 123 2.39 6.15 -7.18
CA HIS A 123 2.54 7.59 -7.18
C HIS A 123 3.99 7.97 -6.92
N GLU A 124 4.51 8.87 -7.74
CA GLU A 124 5.87 9.39 -7.63
C GLU A 124 5.87 10.89 -7.89
N VAL A 125 6.71 11.61 -7.15
CA VAL A 125 7.00 13.01 -7.41
C VAL A 125 8.49 13.29 -7.29
N HIS A 126 8.95 14.23 -8.12
CA HIS A 126 10.28 14.81 -8.01
C HIS A 126 10.17 16.22 -7.41
N THR A 127 10.92 16.51 -6.35
CA THR A 127 10.95 17.82 -5.69
C THR A 127 12.38 18.28 -5.45
N ARG A 128 12.63 19.59 -5.51
CA ARG A 128 13.89 20.21 -5.04
C ARG A 128 13.80 20.71 -3.60
N VAL A 129 12.60 20.73 -3.04
CA VAL A 129 12.32 21.20 -1.68
C VAL A 129 11.81 20.00 -0.88
N PHE A 130 12.68 19.45 -0.05
CA PHE A 130 12.38 18.38 0.89
C PHE A 130 12.96 18.73 2.25
N LEU A 131 12.11 19.26 3.13
CA LEU A 131 12.51 19.80 4.42
C LEU A 131 12.37 18.73 5.51
N GLN A 132 13.32 18.65 6.43
CA GLN A 132 13.30 17.73 7.56
C GLN A 132 13.62 18.48 8.85
N PRO A 133 12.66 19.19 9.45
CA PRO A 133 12.88 19.90 10.69
C PRO A 133 13.16 18.91 11.83
N GLU A 134 14.05 19.29 12.76
CA GLU A 134 14.34 18.54 13.99
C GLU A 134 13.54 19.06 15.18
N THR A 135 13.00 20.27 15.08
CA THR A 135 12.30 20.99 16.15
C THR A 135 11.00 21.63 15.68
N VAL A 136 10.13 21.99 16.61
CA VAL A 136 8.87 22.68 16.31
C VAL A 136 9.18 24.08 15.75
N GLU A 137 10.21 24.73 16.26
CA GLU A 137 10.66 26.06 15.85
C GLU A 137 11.15 26.08 14.39
N GLU A 138 11.90 25.04 13.99
CA GLU A 138 12.31 24.86 12.59
C GLU A 138 11.11 24.58 11.68
N LEU A 139 10.15 23.78 12.15
CA LEU A 139 8.91 23.52 11.41
C LEU A 139 8.09 24.82 11.25
N GLU A 140 7.97 25.64 12.29
CA GLU A 140 7.33 26.96 12.22
C GLU A 140 8.06 27.88 11.24
N ALA A 141 9.40 27.90 11.26
CA ALA A 141 10.19 28.69 10.33
C ALA A 141 9.94 28.26 8.87
N ALA A 142 9.94 26.95 8.60
CA ALA A 142 9.67 26.41 7.27
C ALA A 142 8.25 26.74 6.77
N VAL A 143 7.25 26.61 7.63
CA VAL A 143 5.86 26.95 7.29
C VAL A 143 5.70 28.45 7.07
N ARG A 144 6.32 29.29 7.90
CA ARG A 144 6.33 30.75 7.76
C ARG A 144 7.00 31.19 6.47
N GLU A 145 8.17 30.65 6.15
CA GLU A 145 8.89 30.95 4.91
C GLU A 145 8.05 30.58 3.67
N ALA A 146 7.44 29.39 3.69
CA ALA A 146 6.55 28.97 2.61
C ALA A 146 5.33 29.89 2.49
N HIS A 147 4.80 30.37 3.61
CA HIS A 147 3.66 31.27 3.66
C HIS A 147 3.98 32.65 3.07
N GLU A 148 5.13 33.22 3.45
CA GLU A 148 5.64 34.50 2.94
C GLU A 148 5.93 34.42 1.44
N LYS A 149 6.52 33.32 0.98
CA LYS A 149 6.83 33.06 -0.44
C LYS A 149 5.62 32.59 -1.25
N ARG A 150 4.50 32.29 -0.59
CA ARG A 150 3.31 31.65 -1.19
C ARG A 150 3.63 30.36 -1.96
N SER A 151 4.65 29.62 -1.50
CA SER A 151 5.06 28.35 -2.08
C SER A 151 4.32 27.20 -1.41
N ARG A 152 3.83 26.24 -2.19
CA ARG A 152 3.13 25.08 -1.63
C ARG A 152 4.11 24.08 -1.02
N ILE A 153 3.81 23.64 0.19
CA ILE A 153 4.49 22.55 0.88
C ILE A 153 3.45 21.56 1.42
N ARG A 154 3.73 20.25 1.38
CA ARG A 154 2.85 19.25 2.01
C ARG A 154 3.58 18.51 3.12
N PRO A 155 2.94 18.24 4.27
CA PRO A 155 3.46 17.24 5.20
C PRO A 155 3.45 15.87 4.52
N VAL A 156 4.58 15.17 4.57
CA VAL A 156 4.74 13.82 4.03
C VAL A 156 5.40 12.93 5.09
N GLY A 157 4.84 11.74 5.31
CA GLY A 157 5.44 10.75 6.20
C GLY A 157 6.31 9.75 5.45
N SER A 158 6.25 8.49 5.85
CA SER A 158 6.99 7.37 5.25
C SER A 158 6.57 7.01 3.80
N GLY A 159 5.68 7.78 3.17
CA GLY A 159 5.17 7.48 1.83
C GLY A 159 4.25 6.25 1.75
N LEU A 160 3.69 5.77 2.86
CA LEU A 160 2.96 4.49 2.89
C LEU A 160 1.53 4.53 2.34
N SER A 161 0.91 5.69 2.25
CA SER A 161 -0.44 5.81 1.68
C SER A 161 -0.44 5.35 0.21
N PRO A 162 -1.34 4.44 -0.20
CA PRO A 162 -1.50 4.05 -1.60
C PRO A 162 -1.84 5.21 -2.54
N ASN A 163 -2.44 6.28 -2.01
CA ASN A 163 -2.63 7.53 -2.74
C ASN A 163 -1.48 8.53 -2.53
N GLY A 164 -1.48 9.59 -3.34
CA GLY A 164 -0.47 10.65 -3.31
C GLY A 164 -0.76 11.83 -2.37
N ILE A 165 -1.55 11.68 -1.29
CA ILE A 165 -2.06 12.84 -0.52
C ILE A 165 -0.97 13.75 0.09
N GLY A 166 0.18 13.18 0.45
CA GLY A 166 1.35 13.92 0.95
C GLY A 166 2.30 14.41 -0.14
N LEU A 167 2.13 13.96 -1.38
CA LEU A 167 3.05 14.27 -2.47
C LEU A 167 2.78 15.67 -3.04
N GLN A 168 3.85 16.44 -3.20
CA GLN A 168 3.80 17.79 -3.76
C GLN A 168 5.15 18.14 -4.42
N ARG A 169 5.13 18.44 -5.72
CA ARG A 169 6.33 18.80 -6.49
C ARG A 169 6.96 20.11 -6.01
N ALA A 170 6.13 21.05 -5.57
CA ALA A 170 6.58 22.37 -5.14
C ALA A 170 7.40 22.31 -3.83
N GLY A 171 7.09 21.36 -2.95
CA GLY A 171 7.82 21.15 -1.72
C GLY A 171 7.10 20.21 -0.76
N MET A 172 7.88 19.56 0.08
CA MET A 172 7.39 18.67 1.13
C MET A 172 8.15 18.94 2.42
N VAL A 173 7.48 18.79 3.58
CA VAL A 173 8.17 18.65 4.87
C VAL A 173 7.92 17.26 5.43
N ASN A 174 8.99 16.57 5.77
CA ASN A 174 8.95 15.25 6.37
C ASN A 174 9.37 15.35 7.82
N LEU A 175 8.53 14.84 8.71
CA LEU A 175 8.73 15.00 10.15
C LEU A 175 9.62 13.90 10.76
N ALA A 176 10.29 13.05 9.98
CA ALA A 176 11.03 11.89 10.50
C ALA A 176 12.10 12.23 11.56
N LEU A 177 12.62 13.47 11.61
CA LEU A 177 13.57 13.90 12.65
C LEU A 177 12.89 14.48 13.90
N MET A 178 11.56 14.68 13.85
CA MET A 178 10.70 14.95 14.99
C MET A 178 10.02 13.64 15.44
N ASP A 179 10.81 12.69 15.93
CA ASP A 179 10.37 11.32 16.28
C ASP A 179 10.44 11.00 17.79
N LYS A 180 10.60 12.02 18.64
CA LYS A 180 10.77 11.82 20.09
C LYS A 180 9.45 11.51 20.79
N VAL A 181 9.48 10.50 21.66
CA VAL A 181 8.48 10.34 22.73
C VAL A 181 8.82 11.36 23.82
N LEU A 182 7.94 12.34 23.99
CA LEU A 182 8.18 13.49 24.85
C LEU A 182 7.82 13.20 26.31
N GLU A 183 6.76 12.43 26.52
CA GLU A 183 6.24 12.13 27.86
C GLU A 183 5.38 10.85 27.83
N VAL A 184 5.55 10.00 28.84
CA VAL A 184 4.68 8.84 29.08
C VAL A 184 4.09 8.96 30.49
N ASP A 185 2.79 9.26 30.55
CA ASP A 185 2.01 9.33 31.78
C ASP A 185 1.38 7.96 32.04
N LYS A 186 2.01 7.17 32.92
CA LYS A 186 1.56 5.81 33.23
C LYS A 186 0.24 5.79 34.00
N GLU A 187 0.03 6.77 34.88
CA GLU A 187 -1.17 6.84 35.71
C GLU A 187 -2.40 7.19 34.87
N ALA A 188 -2.29 8.22 34.01
CA ALA A 188 -3.36 8.59 33.09
C ALA A 188 -3.41 7.72 31.83
N ARG A 189 -2.43 6.80 31.65
CA ARG A 189 -2.26 5.95 30.45
C ARG A 189 -2.28 6.76 29.16
N ARG A 190 -1.39 7.74 29.07
CA ARG A 190 -1.26 8.59 27.89
C ARG A 190 0.21 8.75 27.50
N VAL A 191 0.43 8.97 26.22
CA VAL A 191 1.75 9.29 25.67
C VAL A 191 1.66 10.54 24.83
N ARG A 192 2.58 11.47 25.04
CA ARG A 192 2.79 12.62 24.17
C ARG A 192 4.03 12.39 23.34
N VAL A 193 3.87 12.48 22.03
CA VAL A 193 4.89 12.09 21.05
C VAL A 193 4.90 13.07 19.89
N GLN A 194 6.07 13.32 19.32
CA GLN A 194 6.19 14.08 18.08
C GLN A 194 5.62 13.28 16.89
N ALA A 195 5.00 13.99 15.95
CA ALA A 195 4.21 13.36 14.88
C ALA A 195 5.05 12.57 13.86
N GLY A 196 6.37 12.76 13.82
CA GLY A 196 7.29 12.02 12.98
C GLY A 196 7.63 10.62 13.48
N ALA A 197 7.35 10.32 14.76
CA ALA A 197 7.62 9.00 15.31
C ALA A 197 6.87 7.92 14.54
N ARG A 198 7.55 6.83 14.21
CA ARG A 198 6.89 5.65 13.65
C ARG A 198 6.13 4.91 14.73
N VAL A 199 5.07 4.20 14.34
CA VAL A 199 4.32 3.34 15.27
C VAL A 199 5.24 2.32 15.94
N SER A 200 6.19 1.74 15.21
CA SER A 200 7.21 0.82 15.76
C SER A 200 8.01 1.45 16.91
N GLN A 201 8.56 2.65 16.69
CA GLN A 201 9.28 3.40 17.72
C GLN A 201 8.40 3.75 18.93
N LEU A 202 7.15 4.13 18.68
CA LEU A 202 6.21 4.49 19.74
C LEU A 202 5.84 3.28 20.61
N VAL A 203 5.46 2.14 20.00
CA VAL A 203 5.11 0.95 20.79
C VAL A 203 6.33 0.42 21.54
N ASP A 204 7.53 0.47 20.95
CA ASP A 204 8.76 0.09 21.63
C ASP A 204 9.03 0.92 22.88
N ALA A 205 8.90 2.24 22.78
CA ALA A 205 9.06 3.14 23.93
C ALA A 205 8.02 2.87 25.03
N LEU A 206 6.76 2.56 24.67
CA LEU A 206 5.71 2.25 25.63
C LEU A 206 5.94 0.95 26.42
N ARG A 207 6.69 0.00 25.86
CA ARG A 207 6.97 -1.31 26.49
C ARG A 207 7.63 -1.15 27.85
N GLU A 208 8.56 -0.20 28.00
CA GLU A 208 9.29 0.06 29.26
C GLU A 208 8.36 0.56 30.38
N HIS A 209 7.23 1.17 30.01
CA HIS A 209 6.23 1.68 30.95
C HIS A 209 5.11 0.67 31.24
N GLY A 210 5.14 -0.50 30.61
CA GLY A 210 4.07 -1.49 30.71
C GLY A 210 2.78 -1.07 29.99
N LEU A 211 2.91 -0.24 28.96
CA LEU A 211 1.79 0.25 28.15
C LEU A 211 1.89 -0.25 26.70
N THR A 212 0.80 -0.13 25.96
CA THR A 212 0.70 -0.33 24.51
C THR A 212 -0.43 0.55 23.95
N LEU A 213 -0.52 0.67 22.62
CA LEU A 213 -1.65 1.33 21.97
C LEU A 213 -2.90 0.45 22.01
N GLN A 214 -4.08 1.07 22.11
CA GLN A 214 -5.34 0.33 22.17
C GLN A 214 -5.67 -0.38 20.86
N ASN A 215 -5.39 0.31 19.74
CA ASN A 215 -5.57 -0.17 18.39
C ASN A 215 -4.58 0.57 17.49
N PHE A 216 -4.12 -0.03 16.40
CA PHE A 216 -3.29 0.63 15.39
C PHE A 216 -3.30 -0.13 14.06
N ALA A 217 -2.93 0.56 12.98
CA ALA A 217 -2.85 -0.03 11.65
C ALA A 217 -1.69 -1.03 11.58
N SER A 218 -1.83 -2.06 10.75
CA SER A 218 -0.90 -3.18 10.70
C SER A 218 0.54 -2.80 10.31
N ILE A 219 0.71 -1.77 9.47
CA ILE A 219 2.03 -1.31 9.03
C ILE A 219 2.65 -0.39 10.08
N ARG A 220 3.63 -0.90 10.83
CA ARG A 220 4.25 -0.16 11.93
C ARG A 220 5.23 0.94 11.51
N GLU A 221 5.55 1.01 10.23
CA GLU A 221 6.43 2.03 9.65
C GLU A 221 5.71 3.35 9.34
N GLN A 222 4.40 3.45 9.62
CA GLN A 222 3.65 4.71 9.51
C GLN A 222 4.09 5.69 10.59
N GLN A 223 4.36 6.93 10.19
CA GLN A 223 4.52 8.04 11.12
C GLN A 223 3.17 8.37 11.76
N VAL A 224 3.19 8.66 13.07
CA VAL A 224 2.02 8.93 13.90
C VAL A 224 1.16 10.07 13.32
N GLY A 225 1.78 11.13 12.81
CA GLY A 225 1.07 12.24 12.17
C GLY A 225 0.25 11.79 10.96
N GLY A 226 0.87 11.03 10.06
CA GLY A 226 0.19 10.49 8.88
C GLY A 226 -0.93 9.52 9.23
N LEU A 227 -0.64 8.60 10.17
CA LEU A 227 -1.59 7.62 10.71
C LEU A 227 -2.87 8.30 11.24
N VAL A 228 -2.71 9.34 12.07
CA VAL A 228 -3.82 10.13 12.62
C VAL A 228 -4.56 10.88 11.50
N GLN A 229 -3.83 11.59 10.65
CA GLN A 229 -4.43 12.52 9.68
C GLN A 229 -5.30 11.85 8.62
N VAL A 230 -5.06 10.58 8.29
CA VAL A 230 -5.87 9.82 7.30
C VAL A 230 -7.00 9.00 7.94
N GLY A 231 -7.20 9.10 9.26
CA GLY A 231 -8.22 8.30 9.96
C GLY A 231 -7.88 6.81 9.96
N ALA A 232 -6.60 6.46 10.13
CA ALA A 232 -6.18 5.07 10.13
C ALA A 232 -6.87 4.27 11.25
N HIS A 233 -6.97 2.97 11.04
CA HIS A 233 -7.62 2.07 11.98
C HIS A 233 -6.89 0.73 12.06
N GLY A 234 -7.08 0.03 13.18
CA GLY A 234 -6.76 -1.39 13.28
C GLY A 234 -8.02 -2.24 13.15
N THR A 235 -8.16 -3.25 14.01
CA THR A 235 -9.30 -4.18 14.02
C THR A 235 -9.83 -4.37 15.44
N GLY A 236 -11.15 -4.47 15.58
CA GLY A 236 -11.88 -4.74 16.81
C GLY A 236 -13.14 -3.89 16.88
N ALA A 237 -14.31 -4.50 16.82
CA ALA A 237 -15.59 -3.77 16.78
C ALA A 237 -15.86 -2.95 18.07
N SER A 238 -15.22 -3.27 19.19
CA SER A 238 -15.26 -2.48 20.43
C SER A 238 -14.07 -1.51 20.59
N LEU A 239 -13.16 -1.47 19.61
CA LEU A 239 -11.94 -0.67 19.67
C LEU A 239 -12.06 0.53 18.73
N PRO A 240 -11.75 1.75 19.22
CA PRO A 240 -11.82 2.95 18.39
C PRO A 240 -10.76 2.92 17.28
N PRO A 241 -10.98 3.64 16.17
CA PRO A 241 -9.93 3.96 15.21
C PRO A 241 -8.87 4.88 15.86
N ILE A 242 -7.78 5.16 15.14
CA ILE A 242 -6.65 5.93 15.71
C ILE A 242 -7.06 7.34 16.07
N ASP A 243 -7.78 8.02 15.18
CA ASP A 243 -8.14 9.42 15.35
C ASP A 243 -8.99 9.65 16.61
N GLU A 244 -9.79 8.66 17.04
CA GLU A 244 -10.58 8.75 18.27
C GLU A 244 -9.73 8.55 19.55
N GLN A 245 -8.56 7.89 19.46
CA GLN A 245 -7.64 7.69 20.58
C GLN A 245 -6.86 8.96 20.97
N ILE A 246 -6.89 9.98 20.13
CA ILE A 246 -6.18 11.25 20.35
C ILE A 246 -6.93 12.12 21.36
N THR A 247 -6.18 12.72 22.29
CA THR A 247 -6.69 13.58 23.37
C THR A 247 -6.25 15.04 23.26
N SER A 248 -5.11 15.30 22.63
CA SER A 248 -4.60 16.64 22.30
C SER A 248 -3.70 16.57 21.07
N MET A 249 -3.59 17.67 20.33
CA MET A 249 -2.69 17.81 19.18
C MET A 249 -2.10 19.22 19.14
N LYS A 250 -0.84 19.33 18.69
CA LYS A 250 -0.25 20.60 18.27
C LYS A 250 -0.17 20.65 16.74
N LEU A 251 -0.68 21.73 16.17
CA LEU A 251 -0.69 22.00 14.74
C LEU A 251 0.14 23.26 14.46
N VAL A 252 1.12 23.16 13.57
CA VAL A 252 1.78 24.34 12.99
C VAL A 252 0.95 24.81 11.81
N THR A 253 0.46 26.05 11.91
CA THR A 253 -0.44 26.66 10.93
C THR A 253 0.18 27.91 10.32
N PRO A 254 0.00 28.15 9.01
CA PRO A 254 0.55 29.34 8.36
C PRO A 254 0.08 30.66 8.97
N ALA A 255 -1.19 30.76 9.39
CA ALA A 255 -1.77 32.00 9.90
C ALA A 255 -1.57 32.23 11.41
N LYS A 256 -1.54 31.18 12.22
CA LYS A 256 -1.59 31.30 13.70
C LYS A 256 -0.34 30.77 14.40
N GLY A 257 0.68 30.33 13.66
CA GLY A 257 1.84 29.63 14.23
C GLY A 257 1.42 28.26 14.81
N THR A 258 2.10 27.81 15.86
CA THR A 258 1.69 26.61 16.59
C THR A 258 0.46 26.87 17.45
N ILE A 259 -0.59 26.09 17.20
CA ILE A 259 -1.79 26.04 18.04
C ILE A 259 -1.92 24.66 18.67
N GLU A 260 -2.47 24.62 19.88
CA GLU A 260 -2.84 23.38 20.56
C GLU A 260 -4.35 23.27 20.59
N VAL A 261 -4.85 22.07 20.27
CA VAL A 261 -6.27 21.72 20.25
C VAL A 261 -6.52 20.45 21.03
N SER A 262 -7.57 20.43 21.85
CA SER A 262 -8.01 19.30 22.66
C SER A 262 -9.52 19.35 22.85
N ARG A 263 -10.08 18.40 23.60
CA ARG A 263 -11.50 18.45 23.99
C ARG A 263 -11.83 19.70 24.82
N GLU A 264 -10.88 20.19 25.60
CA GLU A 264 -11.00 21.35 26.48
C GLU A 264 -10.60 22.65 25.78
N LYS A 265 -9.77 22.57 24.74
CA LYS A 265 -9.20 23.72 24.03
C LYS A 265 -9.54 23.68 22.55
N ASN A 266 -10.46 24.55 22.12
CA ASN A 266 -11.00 24.61 20.76
C ASN A 266 -11.60 23.26 20.28
N PRO A 267 -12.63 22.73 20.97
CA PRO A 267 -13.18 21.40 20.70
C PRO A 267 -13.66 21.22 19.26
N GLU A 268 -14.32 22.23 18.68
CA GLU A 268 -14.80 22.16 17.29
C GLU A 268 -13.65 21.90 16.30
N LEU A 269 -12.56 22.65 16.44
CA LEU A 269 -11.37 22.46 15.59
C LEU A 269 -10.66 21.15 15.90
N PHE A 270 -10.61 20.73 17.17
CA PHE A 270 -10.02 19.45 17.57
C PHE A 270 -10.69 18.28 16.83
N TYR A 271 -12.02 18.16 16.92
CA TYR A 271 -12.76 17.07 16.26
C TYR A 271 -12.67 17.12 14.73
N LEU A 272 -12.46 18.29 14.15
CA LEU A 272 -12.23 18.44 12.71
C LEU A 272 -10.79 18.08 12.31
N ALA A 273 -9.79 18.45 13.12
CA ALA A 273 -8.36 18.33 12.78
C ALA A 273 -7.74 16.97 13.08
N ARG A 274 -8.34 16.13 13.95
CA ARG A 274 -7.88 14.76 14.20
C ARG A 274 -7.77 13.95 12.90
N CYS A 275 -8.70 14.13 11.98
CA CYS A 275 -8.64 13.57 10.62
C CYS A 275 -8.56 14.72 9.59
N GLY A 276 -7.51 15.53 9.69
CA GLY A 276 -7.37 16.79 8.94
C GLY A 276 -6.65 16.67 7.59
N LEU A 277 -6.16 15.49 7.21
CA LEU A 277 -5.42 15.23 5.96
C LEU A 277 -4.18 16.13 5.77
N GLY A 278 -3.65 16.70 6.85
CA GLY A 278 -2.59 17.71 6.83
C GLY A 278 -2.99 19.04 6.18
N GLY A 279 -4.27 19.25 5.87
CA GLY A 279 -4.75 20.44 5.18
C GLY A 279 -5.13 21.59 6.13
N LEU A 280 -5.34 21.30 7.41
CA LEU A 280 -5.65 22.31 8.45
C LEU A 280 -4.40 22.80 9.19
N GLY A 281 -3.25 22.18 8.96
CA GLY A 281 -2.00 22.43 9.65
C GLY A 281 -1.07 21.21 9.58
N VAL A 282 0.21 21.42 9.82
CA VAL A 282 1.17 20.33 9.98
C VAL A 282 1.11 19.86 11.44
N VAL A 283 0.75 18.61 11.69
CA VAL A 283 0.74 18.04 13.04
C VAL A 283 2.18 17.93 13.54
N ALA A 284 2.52 18.59 14.63
CA ALA A 284 3.86 18.54 15.23
C ALA A 284 3.94 17.54 16.38
N GLU A 285 2.91 17.49 17.22
CA GLU A 285 2.81 16.60 18.38
C GLU A 285 1.38 16.08 18.54
N VAL A 286 1.23 14.88 19.10
CA VAL A 286 -0.06 14.34 19.54
C VAL A 286 0.05 13.72 20.92
N THR A 287 -1.06 13.76 21.67
CA THR A 287 -1.22 12.99 22.91
C THR A 287 -2.24 11.88 22.69
N ILE A 288 -1.82 10.63 22.85
CA ILE A 288 -2.58 9.42 22.53
C ILE A 288 -2.93 8.67 23.81
N ARG A 289 -4.14 8.12 23.91
CA ARG A 289 -4.50 7.16 24.97
C ARG A 289 -3.80 5.82 24.74
N CYS A 290 -3.34 5.24 25.82
CA CYS A 290 -2.72 3.93 25.88
C CYS A 290 -3.59 2.97 26.71
N VAL A 291 -3.24 1.70 26.65
CA VAL A 291 -3.78 0.65 27.52
C VAL A 291 -2.63 -0.11 28.17
N ASP A 292 -2.93 -0.87 29.22
CA ASP A 292 -1.94 -1.77 29.81
C ASP A 292 -1.44 -2.76 28.74
N ARG A 293 -0.13 -2.98 28.74
CA ARG A 293 0.50 -3.95 27.85
C ARG A 293 -0.06 -5.34 28.16
N HIS A 294 -0.46 -6.06 27.12
CA HIS A 294 -1.11 -7.36 27.25
C HIS A 294 -0.71 -8.27 26.10
N GLU A 295 -0.74 -9.57 26.36
CA GLU A 295 -0.53 -10.60 25.35
C GLU A 295 -1.85 -10.96 24.67
N LEU A 296 -1.75 -11.27 23.38
CA LEU A 296 -2.85 -11.78 22.56
C LEU A 296 -2.53 -13.21 22.11
N VAL A 297 -3.59 -14.01 22.05
CA VAL A 297 -3.62 -15.28 21.33
C VAL A 297 -4.32 -15.00 20.01
N GLU A 298 -3.59 -15.08 18.90
CA GLU A 298 -4.17 -15.13 17.56
C GLU A 298 -4.55 -16.58 17.25
N HIS A 299 -5.74 -16.76 16.69
CA HIS A 299 -6.22 -17.98 16.09
C HIS A 299 -6.58 -17.70 14.63
N THR A 300 -5.90 -18.38 13.71
CA THR A 300 -6.17 -18.29 12.28
C THR A 300 -6.67 -19.63 11.77
N PHE A 301 -7.82 -19.62 11.08
CA PHE A 301 -8.47 -20.82 10.55
C PHE A 301 -9.37 -20.49 9.37
N VAL A 302 -9.91 -21.51 8.70
CA VAL A 302 -10.83 -21.34 7.56
C VAL A 302 -12.29 -21.55 7.95
N SER A 303 -13.17 -20.72 7.41
CA SER A 303 -14.63 -20.86 7.51
C SER A 303 -15.26 -20.59 6.14
N ASN A 304 -16.60 -20.56 6.11
CA ASN A 304 -17.40 -20.18 4.94
C ASN A 304 -18.47 -19.17 5.34
N ILE A 305 -19.18 -18.63 4.34
CA ILE A 305 -20.13 -17.55 4.58
C ILE A 305 -21.31 -17.95 5.47
N GLU A 306 -21.82 -19.17 5.34
CA GLU A 306 -22.96 -19.66 6.13
C GLU A 306 -22.58 -19.77 7.61
N GLU A 307 -21.39 -20.30 7.90
CA GLU A 307 -20.87 -20.36 9.26
C GLU A 307 -20.56 -18.96 9.80
N ILE A 308 -19.99 -18.07 8.99
CA ILE A 308 -19.76 -16.67 9.38
C ILE A 308 -21.08 -16.01 9.74
N LYS A 309 -22.10 -16.05 8.88
CA LYS A 309 -23.42 -15.45 9.14
C LYS A 309 -24.01 -15.95 10.46
N LYS A 310 -23.97 -17.27 10.69
CA LYS A 310 -24.46 -17.88 11.93
C LYS A 310 -23.75 -17.38 13.17
N ASN A 311 -22.45 -17.11 13.07
CA ASN A 311 -21.62 -16.75 14.22
C ASN A 311 -21.23 -15.27 14.29
N HIS A 312 -21.58 -14.45 13.31
CA HIS A 312 -20.96 -13.13 13.13
C HIS A 312 -21.14 -12.23 14.35
N LYS A 313 -22.38 -12.09 14.84
CA LYS A 313 -22.70 -11.34 16.05
C LYS A 313 -21.89 -11.82 17.27
N LYS A 314 -21.83 -13.14 17.45
CA LYS A 314 -21.08 -13.77 18.53
C LYS A 314 -19.60 -13.43 18.41
N TRP A 315 -19.02 -13.56 17.22
CA TRP A 315 -17.61 -13.34 16.98
C TRP A 315 -17.21 -11.85 17.06
N LEU A 316 -18.06 -10.92 16.65
CA LEU A 316 -17.84 -9.48 16.88
C LEU A 316 -17.79 -9.12 18.36
N THR A 317 -18.58 -9.82 19.19
CA THR A 317 -18.70 -9.55 20.63
C THR A 317 -17.61 -10.26 21.45
N GLU A 318 -17.35 -11.53 21.15
CA GLU A 318 -16.44 -12.36 21.94
C GLU A 318 -14.97 -12.07 21.66
N ASN A 319 -14.64 -11.59 20.46
CA ASN A 319 -13.25 -11.37 20.05
C ASN A 319 -12.84 -9.91 20.25
N LYS A 320 -11.66 -9.70 20.83
CA LYS A 320 -11.10 -8.35 20.96
C LYS A 320 -10.75 -7.78 19.57
N HIS A 321 -10.19 -8.63 18.71
CA HIS A 321 -9.86 -8.34 17.32
C HIS A 321 -10.40 -9.44 16.42
N ILE A 322 -10.94 -9.07 15.26
CA ILE A 322 -11.40 -10.05 14.25
C ILE A 322 -11.24 -9.49 12.84
N LYS A 323 -10.72 -10.32 11.94
CA LYS A 323 -10.56 -10.02 10.51
C LYS A 323 -11.02 -11.21 9.69
N TYR A 324 -11.67 -10.93 8.58
CA TYR A 324 -11.94 -11.90 7.53
C TYR A 324 -11.10 -11.59 6.29
N LEU A 325 -10.57 -12.63 5.65
CA LEU A 325 -9.92 -12.57 4.35
C LEU A 325 -10.73 -13.45 3.40
N TRP A 326 -11.55 -12.81 2.58
CA TRP A 326 -12.44 -13.50 1.65
C TRP A 326 -11.69 -13.83 0.37
N ILE A 327 -11.46 -15.12 0.09
CA ILE A 327 -10.71 -15.53 -1.10
C ILE A 327 -11.67 -15.56 -2.30
N PRO A 328 -11.48 -14.69 -3.33
CA PRO A 328 -12.38 -14.63 -4.48
C PRO A 328 -12.45 -15.96 -5.23
N TYR A 329 -13.61 -16.26 -5.83
CA TYR A 329 -13.88 -17.52 -6.56
C TYR A 329 -13.80 -18.81 -5.74
N THR A 330 -13.89 -18.69 -4.41
CA THR A 330 -13.96 -19.82 -3.49
C THR A 330 -15.04 -19.57 -2.43
N ASP A 331 -15.48 -20.62 -1.75
CA ASP A 331 -16.32 -20.54 -0.55
C ASP A 331 -15.52 -20.17 0.72
N THR A 332 -14.19 -20.07 0.59
CA THR A 332 -13.23 -20.06 1.69
C THR A 332 -13.02 -18.65 2.20
N VAL A 333 -13.10 -18.51 3.52
CA VAL A 333 -12.81 -17.27 4.23
C VAL A 333 -11.83 -17.58 5.34
N VAL A 334 -10.67 -16.94 5.30
CA VAL A 334 -9.71 -17.04 6.41
C VAL A 334 -10.19 -16.12 7.52
N VAL A 335 -10.38 -16.68 8.70
CA VAL A 335 -10.82 -15.97 9.90
C VAL A 335 -9.64 -15.85 10.86
N VAL A 336 -9.27 -14.63 11.19
CA VAL A 336 -8.22 -14.31 12.16
C VAL A 336 -8.85 -13.67 13.38
N ARG A 337 -8.68 -14.28 14.55
CA ARG A 337 -9.20 -13.78 15.84
C ARG A 337 -8.08 -13.56 16.81
N CYS A 338 -8.04 -12.41 17.47
CA CYS A 338 -7.08 -12.16 18.53
C CYS A 338 -7.80 -11.85 19.84
N ASN A 339 -7.41 -12.55 20.91
CA ASN A 339 -7.99 -12.38 22.24
C ASN A 339 -6.92 -12.31 23.33
N PRO A 340 -7.14 -11.55 24.41
CA PRO A 340 -6.23 -11.54 25.56
C PRO A 340 -5.99 -12.94 26.12
N VAL A 341 -4.74 -13.24 26.49
CA VAL A 341 -4.37 -14.52 27.13
C VAL A 341 -5.19 -14.78 28.40
N SER A 342 -5.62 -13.73 29.12
CA SER A 342 -6.45 -13.86 30.32
C SER A 342 -7.80 -14.56 30.09
N LYS A 343 -8.30 -14.63 28.84
CA LYS A 343 -9.49 -15.41 28.49
C LYS A 343 -9.23 -16.92 28.42
N TRP A 344 -7.97 -17.36 28.46
CA TRP A 344 -7.56 -18.76 28.36
C TRP A 344 -7.22 -19.35 29.73
N LYS A 345 -7.75 -20.54 30.04
CA LYS A 345 -7.34 -21.33 31.21
C LYS A 345 -6.20 -22.26 30.81
N GLY A 346 -4.96 -21.87 31.10
CA GLY A 346 -3.74 -22.63 30.78
C GLY A 346 -3.11 -22.24 29.44
N GLN A 347 -1.94 -22.82 29.11
CA GLN A 347 -1.30 -22.58 27.82
C GLN A 347 -2.14 -23.18 26.69
N PRO A 348 -2.45 -22.42 25.62
CA PRO A 348 -3.13 -22.95 24.46
C PRO A 348 -2.27 -24.06 23.82
N ARG A 349 -2.70 -25.32 23.99
CA ARG A 349 -2.04 -26.48 23.39
C ARG A 349 -2.66 -26.76 22.03
N PHE A 350 -2.05 -26.22 20.98
CA PHE A 350 -2.48 -26.49 19.61
C PHE A 350 -1.34 -27.13 18.83
N LYS A 351 -1.65 -28.26 18.20
CA LYS A 351 -0.78 -28.88 17.20
C LYS A 351 -1.47 -28.70 15.86
N SER A 352 -0.75 -28.15 14.88
CA SER A 352 -1.24 -28.17 13.50
C SER A 352 -1.53 -29.62 13.10
N LYS A 353 -2.66 -29.82 12.44
CA LYS A 353 -3.04 -31.14 11.90
C LYS A 353 -2.11 -31.54 10.75
N HIS A 354 -1.58 -30.57 10.02
CA HIS A 354 -0.78 -30.74 8.82
C HIS A 354 0.63 -30.18 8.98
N GLY A 355 1.60 -30.78 8.28
CA GLY A 355 2.97 -30.27 8.21
C GLY A 355 3.08 -29.03 7.33
N LYS A 356 4.15 -28.23 7.48
CA LYS A 356 4.39 -27.05 6.62
C LYS A 356 4.46 -27.42 5.14
N ASP A 357 5.19 -28.49 4.82
CA ASP A 357 5.36 -28.94 3.44
C ASP A 357 4.03 -29.41 2.83
N GLU A 358 3.19 -30.07 3.63
CA GLU A 358 1.85 -30.49 3.21
C GLU A 358 0.92 -29.31 2.90
N ALA A 359 1.06 -28.21 3.66
CA ALA A 359 0.33 -26.97 3.41
C ALA A 359 0.77 -26.29 2.11
N LEU A 360 2.08 -26.29 1.82
CA LEU A 360 2.65 -25.65 0.62
C LEU A 360 2.46 -26.46 -0.67
N GLN A 361 2.22 -27.77 -0.56
CA GLN A 361 2.20 -28.72 -1.68
C GLN A 361 1.37 -28.24 -2.89
N HIS A 362 0.12 -27.79 -2.68
CA HIS A 362 -0.75 -27.37 -3.79
C HIS A 362 -0.21 -26.14 -4.54
N VAL A 363 0.41 -25.21 -3.82
CA VAL A 363 0.96 -23.99 -4.42
C VAL A 363 2.26 -24.31 -5.18
N HIS A 364 3.09 -25.21 -4.64
CA HIS A 364 4.26 -25.72 -5.37
C HIS A 364 3.86 -26.44 -6.66
N ASP A 365 2.88 -27.34 -6.61
CA ASP A 365 2.44 -28.10 -7.77
C ASP A 365 1.85 -27.18 -8.85
N LEU A 366 1.02 -26.21 -8.46
CA LEU A 366 0.51 -25.21 -9.38
C LEU A 366 1.63 -24.38 -10.02
N TYR A 367 2.67 -24.01 -9.26
CA TYR A 367 3.81 -23.26 -9.79
C TYR A 367 4.60 -24.07 -10.80
N ARG A 368 4.93 -25.34 -10.50
CA ARG A 368 5.59 -26.26 -11.44
C ARG A 368 4.82 -26.42 -12.74
N ASP A 369 3.51 -26.63 -12.65
CA ASP A 369 2.67 -26.82 -13.84
C ASP A 369 2.54 -25.52 -14.65
N SER A 370 2.50 -24.37 -13.97
CA SER A 370 2.47 -23.07 -14.63
C SER A 370 3.77 -22.76 -15.38
N LEU A 371 4.94 -23.07 -14.81
CA LEU A 371 6.23 -22.90 -15.49
C LEU A 371 6.28 -23.68 -16.82
N LYS A 372 5.79 -24.93 -16.83
CA LYS A 372 5.68 -25.75 -18.04
C LYS A 372 4.71 -25.14 -19.06
N LYS A 373 3.53 -24.69 -18.61
CA LYS A 373 2.49 -24.09 -19.47
C LYS A 373 2.98 -22.82 -20.16
N TYR A 374 3.61 -21.92 -19.41
CA TYR A 374 4.07 -20.62 -19.94
C TYR A 374 5.45 -20.68 -20.60
N ARG A 375 6.10 -21.85 -20.63
CA ARG A 375 7.48 -22.05 -21.12
C ARG A 375 8.46 -21.03 -20.52
N ALA A 376 8.25 -20.71 -19.24
CA ALA A 376 8.98 -19.64 -18.57
C ALA A 376 10.46 -20.02 -18.34
N GLU A 377 10.75 -21.31 -18.18
CA GLU A 377 12.11 -21.83 -17.97
C GLU A 377 12.30 -23.17 -18.70
N GLU A 378 13.43 -23.35 -19.39
CA GLU A 378 13.82 -24.62 -20.03
C GLU A 378 14.44 -25.61 -19.03
N ASN A 379 14.97 -25.13 -17.90
CA ASN A 379 15.55 -25.92 -16.82
C ASN A 379 14.97 -25.48 -15.47
N ILE A 380 13.95 -26.19 -14.98
CA ILE A 380 13.31 -25.89 -13.69
C ILE A 380 14.21 -26.42 -12.54
N ASP A 381 14.73 -25.53 -11.70
CA ASP A 381 15.45 -25.93 -10.48
C ASP A 381 14.46 -26.25 -9.36
N GLU A 382 14.13 -27.54 -9.22
CA GLU A 382 13.25 -28.06 -8.16
C GLU A 382 13.75 -27.73 -6.74
N SER A 383 15.07 -27.56 -6.55
CA SER A 383 15.63 -27.25 -5.24
C SER A 383 15.38 -25.80 -4.84
N GLU A 384 15.33 -24.88 -5.80
CA GLU A 384 14.96 -23.48 -5.58
C GLU A 384 13.47 -23.36 -5.25
N ILE A 385 12.61 -24.05 -6.02
CA ILE A 385 11.15 -23.99 -5.80
C ILE A 385 10.76 -24.43 -4.39
N ASN A 386 11.36 -25.51 -3.89
CA ASN A 386 11.03 -26.05 -2.56
C ASN A 386 11.50 -25.17 -1.39
N GLN A 387 12.34 -24.15 -1.63
CA GLN A 387 12.79 -23.20 -0.61
C GLN A 387 11.88 -21.97 -0.51
N LEU A 388 11.01 -21.75 -1.50
CA LEU A 388 10.13 -20.60 -1.53
C LEU A 388 9.03 -20.71 -0.49
N SER A 389 8.79 -19.61 0.23
CA SER A 389 7.64 -19.45 1.10
C SER A 389 6.33 -19.36 0.31
N PHE A 390 5.19 -19.53 1.00
CA PHE A 390 3.87 -19.35 0.41
C PHE A 390 3.72 -18.00 -0.33
N THR A 391 4.15 -16.91 0.31
CA THR A 391 4.06 -15.56 -0.26
C THR A 391 4.89 -15.44 -1.54
N GLU A 392 6.12 -15.96 -1.54
CA GLU A 392 7.00 -15.91 -2.72
C GLU A 392 6.46 -16.77 -3.87
N LEU A 393 5.92 -17.96 -3.59
CA LEU A 393 5.28 -18.81 -4.59
C LEU A 393 4.06 -18.12 -5.20
N ARG A 394 3.23 -17.52 -4.35
CA ARG A 394 2.03 -16.80 -4.79
C ARG A 394 2.38 -15.60 -5.64
N ASP A 395 3.37 -14.80 -5.25
CA ASP A 395 3.84 -13.67 -6.04
C ASP A 395 4.36 -14.13 -7.41
N LYS A 396 5.21 -15.17 -7.44
CA LYS A 396 5.71 -15.74 -8.70
C LYS A 396 4.60 -16.29 -9.59
N LEU A 397 3.58 -16.95 -9.01
CA LEU A 397 2.40 -17.42 -9.74
C LEU A 397 1.64 -16.25 -10.38
N LEU A 398 1.42 -15.16 -9.64
CA LEU A 398 0.70 -13.99 -10.13
C LEU A 398 1.48 -13.24 -11.22
N VAL A 399 2.82 -13.22 -11.20
CA VAL A 399 3.64 -12.62 -12.27
C VAL A 399 3.36 -13.24 -13.64
N LEU A 400 3.10 -14.55 -13.71
CA LEU A 400 3.02 -15.30 -14.96
C LEU A 400 1.87 -14.81 -15.86
N ASP A 401 0.69 -14.56 -15.29
CA ASP A 401 -0.48 -14.08 -16.04
C ASP A 401 -1.49 -13.36 -15.11
N PRO A 402 -1.17 -12.16 -14.61
CA PRO A 402 -1.89 -11.50 -13.51
C PRO A 402 -3.31 -11.05 -13.85
N LEU A 403 -3.67 -10.99 -15.13
CA LEU A 403 -4.99 -10.56 -15.61
C LEU A 403 -5.81 -11.69 -16.22
N ASN A 404 -5.26 -12.90 -16.28
CA ASN A 404 -6.00 -14.05 -16.73
C ASN A 404 -6.85 -14.60 -15.58
N LYS A 405 -8.16 -14.36 -15.66
CA LYS A 405 -9.13 -14.80 -14.66
C LYS A 405 -8.98 -16.28 -14.30
N ASP A 406 -8.90 -17.18 -15.29
CA ASP A 406 -8.84 -18.62 -15.03
C ASP A 406 -7.53 -19.03 -14.35
N HIS A 407 -6.43 -18.32 -14.63
CA HIS A 407 -5.17 -18.48 -13.91
C HIS A 407 -5.29 -17.99 -12.47
N VAL A 408 -5.82 -16.78 -12.26
CA VAL A 408 -6.03 -16.19 -10.94
C VAL A 408 -6.95 -17.06 -10.07
N VAL A 409 -8.02 -17.62 -10.63
CA VAL A 409 -8.91 -18.56 -9.94
C VAL A 409 -8.14 -19.77 -9.41
N LYS A 410 -7.23 -20.35 -10.20
CA LYS A 410 -6.40 -21.49 -9.76
C LYS A 410 -5.44 -21.09 -8.64
N VAL A 411 -4.85 -19.90 -8.71
CA VAL A 411 -3.99 -19.36 -7.65
C VAL A 411 -4.80 -19.20 -6.35
N ASN A 412 -5.99 -18.62 -6.42
CA ASN A 412 -6.88 -18.46 -5.27
C ASN A 412 -7.33 -19.81 -4.68
N GLN A 413 -7.58 -20.82 -5.51
CA GLN A 413 -7.90 -22.18 -5.04
C GLN A 413 -6.72 -22.83 -4.32
N ALA A 414 -5.49 -22.67 -4.84
CA ALA A 414 -4.29 -23.16 -4.17
C ALA A 414 -4.02 -22.42 -2.85
N GLU A 415 -4.29 -21.11 -2.79
CA GLU A 415 -4.26 -20.32 -1.55
C GLU A 415 -5.30 -20.81 -0.53
N ALA A 416 -6.53 -21.09 -0.96
CA ALA A 416 -7.56 -21.64 -0.08
C ALA A 416 -7.13 -22.97 0.55
N GLU A 417 -6.54 -23.87 -0.24
CA GLU A 417 -5.97 -25.13 0.25
C GLU A 417 -4.81 -24.92 1.23
N PHE A 418 -3.91 -23.96 0.95
CA PHE A 418 -2.83 -23.61 1.87
C PHE A 418 -3.38 -23.18 3.23
N TRP A 419 -4.39 -22.31 3.25
CA TRP A 419 -4.99 -21.82 4.49
C TRP A 419 -5.74 -22.90 5.27
N ARG A 420 -6.45 -23.82 4.59
CA ARG A 420 -7.10 -24.98 5.23
C ARG A 420 -6.12 -25.88 5.96
N LYS A 421 -4.86 -25.95 5.50
CA LYS A 421 -3.80 -26.76 6.10
C LYS A 421 -2.89 -25.97 7.06
N SER A 422 -3.01 -24.64 7.08
CA SER A 422 -2.17 -23.73 7.88
C SER A 422 -2.89 -23.17 9.11
N GLU A 423 -4.01 -23.77 9.51
CA GLU A 423 -4.71 -23.36 10.73
C GLU A 423 -3.80 -23.45 11.95
N GLY A 424 -3.87 -22.43 12.81
CA GLY A 424 -2.91 -22.37 13.91
C GLY A 424 -3.12 -21.22 14.87
N TYR A 425 -2.28 -21.25 15.90
CA TYR A 425 -2.29 -20.28 16.97
C TYR A 425 -0.90 -19.70 17.16
N ARG A 426 -0.85 -18.42 17.54
CA ARG A 426 0.35 -17.75 18.01
C ARG A 426 0.02 -16.91 19.23
N VAL A 427 0.95 -16.87 20.18
CA VAL A 427 0.86 -16.05 21.39
C VAL A 427 2.01 -15.07 21.36
N GLY A 428 1.71 -13.81 21.63
CA GLY A 428 2.72 -12.75 21.67
C GLY A 428 2.15 -11.47 22.22
N TRP A 429 2.98 -10.46 22.35
CA TRP A 429 2.50 -9.15 22.80
C TRP A 429 1.57 -8.53 21.77
N SER A 430 0.60 -7.73 22.23
CA SER A 430 -0.40 -7.11 21.35
C SER A 430 0.21 -6.40 20.13
N ASP A 431 1.34 -5.73 20.32
CA ASP A 431 2.05 -4.96 19.31
C ASP A 431 2.84 -5.82 18.30
N GLU A 432 3.13 -7.07 18.66
CA GLU A 432 3.73 -8.09 17.80
C GLU A 432 2.67 -8.86 17.01
N ILE A 433 1.52 -9.16 17.64
CA ILE A 433 0.43 -9.92 17.03
C ILE A 433 -0.34 -9.08 16.00
N LEU A 434 -0.57 -7.79 16.29
CA LEU A 434 -1.36 -6.92 15.41
C LEU A 434 -0.54 -6.31 14.25
N GLY A 435 0.79 -6.30 14.38
CA GLY A 435 1.68 -5.79 13.35
C GLY A 435 2.02 -6.85 12.30
N PHE A 436 1.95 -6.50 11.02
CA PHE A 436 2.48 -7.33 9.94
C PHE A 436 2.93 -6.47 8.77
N ASP A 437 3.92 -6.96 8.02
CA ASP A 437 4.35 -6.33 6.78
C ASP A 437 3.37 -6.69 5.67
N CYS A 438 2.87 -5.66 4.98
CA CYS A 438 2.12 -5.89 3.74
C CYS A 438 3.04 -6.59 2.72
N GLY A 439 2.47 -7.44 1.88
CA GLY A 439 3.19 -8.12 0.79
C GLY A 439 3.74 -7.15 -0.27
N GLY A 440 3.94 -7.62 -1.49
CA GLY A 440 4.43 -6.78 -2.59
C GLY A 440 3.58 -5.53 -2.88
N GLN A 441 4.08 -4.69 -3.79
CA GLN A 441 3.36 -3.50 -4.26
C GLN A 441 1.95 -3.84 -4.74
N GLN A 442 0.97 -3.00 -4.39
CA GLN A 442 -0.43 -3.27 -4.68
C GLN A 442 -1.25 -1.99 -4.74
N TRP A 443 -2.26 -1.99 -5.60
CA TRP A 443 -3.38 -1.06 -5.54
C TRP A 443 -4.37 -1.53 -4.47
N VAL A 444 -4.89 -0.59 -3.69
CA VAL A 444 -5.85 -0.88 -2.63
C VAL A 444 -6.93 0.19 -2.61
N SER A 445 -8.19 -0.23 -2.69
CA SER A 445 -9.36 0.60 -2.38
C SER A 445 -10.01 0.03 -1.12
N GLU A 446 -10.28 0.88 -0.13
CA GLU A 446 -10.91 0.46 1.12
C GLU A 446 -12.09 1.36 1.43
N THR A 447 -13.21 0.74 1.79
CA THR A 447 -14.46 1.41 2.11
C THR A 447 -14.88 1.13 3.54
N CYS A 448 -15.54 2.09 4.16
CA CYS A 448 -16.08 2.06 5.51
C CYS A 448 -17.60 2.15 5.42
N LEU A 449 -18.29 1.18 6.01
CA LEU A 449 -19.75 1.14 6.04
C LEU A 449 -20.26 0.93 7.48
N PRO A 450 -21.38 1.56 7.86
CA PRO A 450 -22.01 1.32 9.15
C PRO A 450 -22.50 -0.12 9.25
N ALA A 451 -22.23 -0.79 10.37
CA ALA A 451 -22.57 -2.19 10.60
C ALA A 451 -23.57 -2.38 11.76
N GLY A 452 -24.26 -1.32 12.18
CA GLY A 452 -25.18 -1.32 13.32
C GLY A 452 -24.42 -1.20 14.63
N THR A 453 -24.84 -1.90 15.68
CA THR A 453 -24.18 -1.89 17.00
C THR A 453 -23.75 -3.28 17.41
N LEU A 454 -22.85 -3.43 18.39
CA LEU A 454 -22.49 -4.76 18.92
C LEU A 454 -23.70 -5.52 19.47
N ALA A 455 -24.64 -4.82 20.11
CA ALA A 455 -25.85 -5.42 20.64
C ALA A 455 -26.79 -5.90 19.54
N LYS A 456 -26.86 -5.18 18.43
CA LYS A 456 -27.70 -5.49 17.27
C LYS A 456 -26.94 -5.18 15.96
N PRO A 457 -26.04 -6.09 15.51
CA PRO A 457 -25.36 -5.92 14.23
C PRO A 457 -26.38 -5.96 13.10
N SER A 458 -26.21 -5.09 12.12
CA SER A 458 -27.15 -4.95 11.01
C SER A 458 -27.08 -6.10 9.99
N MET A 459 -25.97 -6.83 9.96
CA MET A 459 -25.62 -7.87 8.97
C MET A 459 -25.42 -7.36 7.53
N LYS A 460 -25.66 -6.06 7.27
CA LYS A 460 -25.45 -5.42 5.97
C LYS A 460 -24.01 -5.52 5.47
N ASP A 461 -23.06 -5.62 6.37
CA ASP A 461 -21.66 -5.79 6.05
C ASP A 461 -21.32 -7.19 5.51
N LEU A 462 -22.10 -8.21 5.85
CA LEU A 462 -22.00 -9.53 5.19
C LEU A 462 -22.80 -9.59 3.90
N GLU A 463 -23.96 -8.94 3.84
CA GLU A 463 -24.74 -8.78 2.60
C GLU A 463 -23.91 -8.07 1.51
N TYR A 464 -23.21 -6.98 1.88
CA TYR A 464 -22.25 -6.30 1.01
C TYR A 464 -21.18 -7.26 0.47
N MET A 465 -20.65 -8.16 1.30
CA MET A 465 -19.63 -9.11 0.88
C MET A 465 -20.18 -10.17 -0.09
N GLU A 466 -21.44 -10.58 0.06
CA GLU A 466 -22.09 -11.49 -0.90
C GLU A 466 -22.23 -10.84 -2.25
N GLU A 467 -22.78 -9.63 -2.28
CA GLU A 467 -22.96 -8.89 -3.52
C GLU A 467 -21.63 -8.52 -4.17
N LEU A 468 -20.61 -8.17 -3.38
CA LEU A 468 -19.26 -7.95 -3.89
C LEU A 468 -18.68 -9.23 -4.53
N LYS A 469 -18.84 -10.40 -3.91
CA LYS A 469 -18.38 -11.66 -4.50
C LYS A 469 -19.15 -12.02 -5.77
N GLN A 470 -20.47 -11.84 -5.77
CA GLN A 470 -21.30 -12.03 -6.96
C GLN A 470 -20.91 -11.07 -8.08
N LEU A 471 -20.58 -9.82 -7.75
CA LEU A 471 -20.09 -8.82 -8.69
C LEU A 471 -18.78 -9.26 -9.34
N ILE A 472 -17.82 -9.73 -8.54
CA ILE A 472 -16.54 -10.25 -9.05
C ILE A 472 -16.76 -11.39 -10.05
N GLU A 473 -17.62 -12.34 -9.70
CA GLU A 473 -17.90 -13.51 -10.54
C GLU A 473 -18.66 -13.15 -11.82
N SER A 474 -19.69 -12.31 -11.72
CA SER A 474 -20.54 -11.92 -12.86
C SER A 474 -19.81 -11.03 -13.87
N GLU A 475 -18.92 -10.15 -13.41
CA GLU A 475 -18.11 -9.28 -14.27
C GLU A 475 -16.78 -9.94 -14.68
N GLY A 476 -16.48 -11.14 -14.15
CA GLY A 476 -15.28 -11.89 -14.51
C GLY A 476 -13.96 -11.21 -14.07
N ILE A 477 -13.99 -10.45 -12.99
CA ILE A 477 -12.85 -9.65 -12.51
C ILE A 477 -11.71 -10.58 -12.05
N PRO A 478 -10.46 -10.43 -12.55
CA PRO A 478 -9.34 -11.27 -12.15
C PRO A 478 -8.78 -10.86 -10.78
N ALA A 479 -9.59 -10.94 -9.72
CA ALA A 479 -9.25 -10.50 -8.35
C ALA A 479 -8.27 -11.48 -7.65
N PRO A 480 -6.97 -11.12 -7.52
CA PRO A 480 -5.93 -12.06 -7.09
C PRO A 480 -5.68 -12.05 -5.59
N ALA A 481 -6.25 -11.09 -4.87
CA ALA A 481 -6.02 -10.88 -3.47
C ALA A 481 -7.27 -11.20 -2.65
N PRO A 482 -7.12 -11.79 -1.45
CA PRO A 482 -8.20 -11.84 -0.49
C PRO A 482 -8.75 -10.43 -0.22
N ILE A 483 -10.08 -10.31 -0.23
CA ILE A 483 -10.76 -9.08 0.17
C ILE A 483 -10.68 -9.02 1.69
N GLU A 484 -10.11 -7.95 2.23
CA GLU A 484 -9.95 -7.80 3.67
C GLU A 484 -11.20 -7.16 4.28
N GLN A 485 -11.74 -7.76 5.34
CA GLN A 485 -12.82 -7.16 6.11
C GLN A 485 -12.45 -7.06 7.59
N ARG A 486 -12.58 -5.86 8.16
CA ARG A 486 -12.25 -5.53 9.56
C ARG A 486 -13.34 -4.67 10.19
N TRP A 487 -13.32 -4.50 11.50
CA TRP A 487 -14.29 -3.65 12.20
C TRP A 487 -13.60 -2.69 13.17
N THR A 488 -14.24 -1.55 13.41
CA THR A 488 -13.93 -0.64 14.53
C THR A 488 -15.19 -0.15 15.21
N ALA A 489 -15.05 0.38 16.43
CA ALA A 489 -16.04 1.29 16.99
C ALA A 489 -16.08 2.61 16.19
N CYS A 490 -17.06 3.46 16.48
CA CYS A 490 -17.19 4.79 15.89
C CYS A 490 -16.05 5.75 16.29
N SER A 491 -16.01 6.88 15.60
CA SER A 491 -15.19 8.05 15.91
C SER A 491 -16.06 9.30 16.06
N LYS A 492 -15.63 10.22 16.91
CA LYS A 492 -16.20 11.57 17.01
C LYS A 492 -15.50 12.57 16.08
N SER A 493 -14.46 12.15 15.36
CA SER A 493 -13.76 13.03 14.42
C SER A 493 -14.66 13.26 13.22
N LEU A 494 -14.95 14.51 12.91
CA LEU A 494 -15.95 14.87 11.92
C LEU A 494 -15.59 14.42 10.49
N MET A 495 -14.30 14.29 10.21
CA MET A 495 -13.79 13.83 8.92
C MET A 495 -13.50 12.32 8.91
N SER A 496 -13.67 11.57 10.00
CA SER A 496 -13.41 10.12 9.98
C SER A 496 -14.48 9.39 9.15
N PRO A 497 -14.13 8.42 8.27
CA PRO A 497 -15.12 7.58 7.60
C PRO A 497 -16.03 6.83 8.58
N ALA A 498 -15.49 6.47 9.76
CA ALA A 498 -16.23 5.84 10.87
C ALA A 498 -16.86 6.87 11.83
N SER A 499 -17.13 8.09 11.38
CA SER A 499 -17.75 9.13 12.22
C SER A 499 -19.23 8.86 12.50
N SER A 500 -19.63 8.98 13.76
CA SER A 500 -21.04 8.84 14.15
C SER A 500 -21.38 9.70 15.37
N SER A 501 -22.66 10.09 15.46
CA SER A 501 -23.24 10.62 16.70
C SER A 501 -23.62 9.52 17.68
N GLU A 502 -23.84 8.30 17.19
CA GLU A 502 -24.21 7.14 18.00
C GLU A 502 -22.95 6.47 18.56
N GLU A 503 -22.76 6.54 19.88
CA GLU A 503 -21.51 6.13 20.52
C GLU A 503 -21.22 4.61 20.43
N ASP A 504 -22.26 3.78 20.24
CA ASP A 504 -22.15 2.33 20.16
C ASP A 504 -22.22 1.78 18.72
N GLU A 505 -22.27 2.66 17.72
CA GLU A 505 -22.21 2.27 16.31
C GLU A 505 -20.83 1.69 15.97
N ILE A 506 -20.85 0.61 15.20
CA ILE A 506 -19.66 -0.06 14.69
C ILE A 506 -19.58 0.08 13.17
N PHE A 507 -18.37 0.06 12.66
CA PHE A 507 -18.09 0.21 11.22
C PHE A 507 -17.33 -0.99 10.70
N SER A 508 -17.73 -1.48 9.53
CA SER A 508 -17.01 -2.50 8.77
C SER A 508 -16.15 -1.82 7.71
N TRP A 509 -14.90 -2.27 7.57
CA TRP A 509 -13.91 -1.78 6.64
C TRP A 509 -13.60 -2.88 5.64
N VAL A 510 -13.93 -2.65 4.36
CA VAL A 510 -13.76 -3.63 3.27
C VAL A 510 -12.73 -3.12 2.27
N GLY A 511 -11.61 -3.84 2.16
CA GLY A 511 -10.48 -3.53 1.30
C GLY A 511 -10.36 -4.49 0.12
N ILE A 512 -10.52 -3.99 -1.10
CA ILE A 512 -10.22 -4.71 -2.34
C ILE A 512 -8.79 -4.37 -2.80
N ILE A 513 -8.09 -5.38 -3.30
CA ILE A 513 -6.65 -5.30 -3.57
C ILE A 513 -6.35 -5.90 -4.96
N MET A 514 -5.49 -5.22 -5.73
CA MET A 514 -4.90 -5.73 -6.97
C MET A 514 -3.38 -5.65 -6.85
N TYR A 515 -2.70 -6.80 -6.90
CA TYR A 515 -1.24 -6.86 -6.83
C TYR A 515 -0.58 -6.24 -8.06
N LEU A 516 0.59 -5.64 -7.87
CA LEU A 516 1.47 -5.16 -8.91
C LEU A 516 2.77 -5.98 -8.89
N PRO A 517 2.72 -7.27 -9.27
CA PRO A 517 3.82 -8.21 -9.03
C PRO A 517 5.00 -8.03 -10.01
N THR A 518 4.86 -7.11 -10.97
CA THR A 518 5.79 -6.88 -12.09
C THR A 518 6.30 -5.44 -12.09
N MET A 519 7.50 -5.25 -12.65
CA MET A 519 8.05 -3.93 -12.96
C MET A 519 7.84 -3.52 -14.42
N ASP A 520 7.27 -4.38 -15.26
CA ASP A 520 6.94 -4.04 -16.65
C ASP A 520 5.87 -2.95 -16.71
N ALA A 521 6.20 -1.82 -17.32
CA ALA A 521 5.34 -0.64 -17.32
C ALA A 521 4.01 -0.87 -18.05
N ARG A 522 3.99 -1.72 -19.09
CA ARG A 522 2.77 -2.01 -19.85
C ARG A 522 1.83 -2.89 -19.03
N GLN A 523 2.34 -3.95 -18.44
CA GLN A 523 1.57 -4.87 -17.60
C GLN A 523 1.03 -4.14 -16.35
N ARG A 524 1.84 -3.32 -15.68
CA ARG A 524 1.38 -2.48 -14.56
C ARG A 524 0.28 -1.51 -14.96
N LYS A 525 0.37 -0.92 -16.15
CA LYS A 525 -0.69 -0.04 -16.68
C LYS A 525 -2.00 -0.82 -16.87
N GLN A 526 -1.95 -2.01 -17.46
CA GLN A 526 -3.14 -2.85 -17.65
C GLN A 526 -3.77 -3.26 -16.31
N ILE A 527 -2.93 -3.66 -15.33
CA ILE A 527 -3.42 -3.97 -13.97
C ILE A 527 -4.06 -2.75 -13.31
N THR A 528 -3.47 -1.57 -13.50
CA THR A 528 -4.01 -0.31 -12.97
C THR A 528 -5.37 0.01 -13.59
N GLU A 529 -5.52 -0.15 -14.90
CA GLU A 529 -6.81 0.04 -15.60
C GLU A 529 -7.86 -0.95 -15.08
N GLU A 530 -7.50 -2.21 -14.91
CA GLU A 530 -8.40 -3.24 -14.34
C GLU A 530 -8.80 -2.94 -12.89
N PHE A 531 -7.85 -2.47 -12.06
CA PHE A 531 -8.14 -2.05 -10.68
C PHE A 531 -9.16 -0.90 -10.64
N PHE A 532 -9.01 0.12 -11.48
CA PHE A 532 -9.95 1.24 -11.52
C PHE A 532 -11.32 0.82 -12.05
N ASN A 533 -11.38 -0.12 -13.01
CA ASN A 533 -12.64 -0.73 -13.45
C ASN A 533 -13.33 -1.47 -12.29
N TYR A 534 -12.60 -2.36 -11.60
CA TYR A 534 -13.11 -3.07 -10.43
C TYR A 534 -13.62 -2.10 -9.36
N ARG A 535 -12.82 -1.09 -8.99
CA ARG A 535 -13.24 -0.06 -8.03
C ARG A 535 -14.50 0.67 -8.50
N HIS A 536 -14.57 1.11 -9.75
CA HIS A 536 -15.73 1.81 -10.31
C HIS A 536 -17.00 0.94 -10.26
N LEU A 537 -16.90 -0.36 -10.55
CA LEU A 537 -18.02 -1.30 -10.43
C LEU A 537 -18.53 -1.40 -9.00
N THR A 538 -17.63 -1.52 -8.01
CA THR A 538 -18.05 -1.53 -6.58
C THR A 538 -18.72 -0.20 -6.19
N GLN A 539 -18.18 0.92 -6.67
CA GLN A 539 -18.69 2.25 -6.37
C GLN A 539 -20.09 2.49 -6.94
N SER A 540 -20.29 2.15 -8.21
CA SER A 540 -21.54 2.41 -8.93
C SER A 540 -22.66 1.47 -8.52
N LYS A 541 -22.34 0.23 -8.12
CA LYS A 541 -23.35 -0.79 -7.80
C LYS A 541 -23.64 -0.97 -6.31
N LEU A 542 -22.66 -0.75 -5.43
CA LEU A 542 -22.79 -1.12 -4.01
C LEU A 542 -22.77 0.09 -3.06
N TRP A 543 -21.92 1.10 -3.30
CA TRP A 543 -21.59 2.04 -2.21
C TRP A 543 -22.76 2.87 -1.71
N ASP A 544 -23.66 3.32 -2.59
CA ASP A 544 -24.79 4.15 -2.17
C ASP A 544 -25.85 3.38 -1.36
N GLU A 545 -26.08 2.11 -1.68
CA GLU A 545 -26.99 1.22 -0.96
C GLU A 545 -26.51 0.95 0.48
N TYR A 546 -25.21 0.73 0.63
CA TYR A 546 -24.60 0.38 1.89
C TYR A 546 -24.02 1.56 2.67
N ALA A 547 -24.23 2.79 2.17
CA ALA A 547 -23.64 4.01 2.71
C ALA A 547 -22.12 3.88 2.93
N ALA A 548 -21.43 3.29 1.96
CA ALA A 548 -20.00 3.04 2.01
C ALA A 548 -19.20 4.28 1.59
N TYR A 549 -18.19 4.62 2.38
CA TYR A 549 -17.31 5.77 2.12
C TYR A 549 -15.85 5.37 2.18
N GLU A 550 -15.05 5.89 1.27
CA GLU A 550 -13.65 5.49 1.14
C GLU A 550 -12.79 5.93 2.33
N HIS A 551 -11.81 5.11 2.65
CA HIS A 551 -10.73 5.47 3.55
C HIS A 551 -9.81 6.52 2.89
N TRP A 552 -9.45 7.58 3.61
CA TRP A 552 -8.73 8.72 3.03
C TRP A 552 -7.35 8.42 2.47
N ALA A 553 -6.65 7.40 2.98
CA ALA A 553 -5.37 6.97 2.41
C ALA A 553 -5.50 6.23 1.07
N LYS A 554 -6.73 5.85 0.68
CA LYS A 554 -7.05 5.00 -0.49
C LYS A 554 -7.92 5.71 -1.53
N ILE A 555 -8.46 6.88 -1.19
CA ILE A 555 -9.25 7.69 -2.11
C ILE A 555 -8.38 8.13 -3.29
N GLU A 556 -8.92 7.95 -4.49
CA GLU A 556 -8.30 8.36 -5.75
C GLU A 556 -9.16 9.40 -6.44
N VAL A 557 -8.49 10.34 -7.12
CA VAL A 557 -9.17 11.42 -7.83
C VAL A 557 -9.36 11.03 -9.28
N PRO A 558 -10.60 10.85 -9.76
CA PRO A 558 -10.86 10.48 -11.14
C PRO A 558 -10.40 11.58 -12.10
N LYS A 559 -10.05 11.16 -13.31
CA LYS A 559 -9.68 12.08 -14.41
C LYS A 559 -10.91 12.61 -15.13
N ASP A 560 -11.96 11.80 -15.20
CA ASP A 560 -13.23 12.18 -15.78
C ASP A 560 -13.92 13.25 -14.91
N LYS A 561 -14.60 14.20 -15.56
CA LYS A 561 -15.21 15.34 -14.89
C LYS A 561 -16.51 14.97 -14.19
N GLU A 562 -17.31 14.08 -14.76
CA GLU A 562 -18.57 13.64 -14.19
C GLU A 562 -18.31 12.74 -12.98
N GLU A 563 -17.34 11.84 -13.09
CA GLU A 563 -16.87 11.04 -11.96
C GLU A 563 -16.32 11.91 -10.83
N LEU A 564 -15.58 12.99 -11.16
CA LEU A 564 -15.08 13.93 -10.17
C LEU A 564 -16.22 14.68 -9.45
N ALA A 565 -17.22 15.14 -10.19
CA ALA A 565 -18.39 15.79 -9.61
C ALA A 565 -19.17 14.82 -8.70
N ALA A 566 -19.33 13.56 -9.12
CA ALA A 566 -19.96 12.52 -8.30
C ALA A 566 -19.16 12.23 -7.02
N LEU A 567 -17.82 12.20 -7.09
CA LEU A 567 -16.95 12.06 -5.93
C LEU A 567 -17.12 13.25 -4.96
N GLN A 568 -17.09 14.48 -5.46
CA GLN A 568 -17.28 15.69 -4.67
C GLN A 568 -18.63 15.72 -3.96
N ALA A 569 -19.71 15.38 -4.68
CA ALA A 569 -21.05 15.30 -4.12
C ALA A 569 -21.13 14.25 -3.00
N ARG A 570 -20.52 13.08 -3.19
CA ARG A 570 -20.46 12.00 -2.19
C ARG A 570 -19.69 12.40 -0.94
N ILE A 571 -18.54 13.05 -1.10
CA ILE A 571 -17.74 13.57 0.01
C ILE A 571 -18.55 14.61 0.79
N ARG A 572 -19.19 15.55 0.10
CA ARG A 572 -19.99 16.62 0.72
C ARG A 572 -21.25 16.09 1.42
N LYS A 573 -21.83 14.99 0.92
CA LYS A 573 -22.95 14.30 1.56
C LYS A 573 -22.57 13.71 2.92
N ARG A 574 -21.33 13.22 3.08
CA ARG A 574 -20.88 12.53 4.30
C ARG A 574 -20.14 13.41 5.29
N PHE A 575 -19.26 14.27 4.79
CA PHE A 575 -18.31 15.00 5.61
C PHE A 575 -18.65 16.50 5.61
N PRO A 576 -18.37 17.24 6.71
CA PRO A 576 -18.66 18.66 6.78
C PRO A 576 -17.62 19.49 6.00
N VAL A 577 -17.62 19.33 4.68
CA VAL A 577 -16.67 19.96 3.74
C VAL A 577 -16.65 21.47 3.89
N ASP A 578 -17.79 22.11 4.15
CA ASP A 578 -17.86 23.56 4.30
C ASP A 578 -17.19 24.06 5.59
N ALA A 579 -17.38 23.33 6.70
CA ALA A 579 -16.69 23.63 7.94
C ALA A 579 -15.18 23.38 7.80
N TYR A 580 -14.78 22.27 7.15
CA TYR A 580 -13.39 21.97 6.82
C TYR A 580 -12.75 23.07 5.96
N ASN A 581 -13.43 23.51 4.91
CA ASN A 581 -12.95 24.56 4.02
C ASN A 581 -12.88 25.92 4.71
N LYS A 582 -13.83 26.23 5.60
CA LYS A 582 -13.77 27.43 6.44
C LYS A 582 -12.53 27.41 7.34
N ALA A 583 -12.33 26.33 8.09
CA ALA A 583 -11.16 26.17 8.96
C ALA A 583 -9.85 26.25 8.16
N ARG A 584 -9.82 25.63 6.98
CA ARG A 584 -8.65 25.66 6.08
C ARG A 584 -8.30 27.07 5.61
N ARG A 585 -9.29 27.90 5.26
CA ARG A 585 -9.06 29.31 4.90
C ARG A 585 -8.56 30.14 6.08
N GLU A 586 -9.06 29.86 7.28
CA GLU A 586 -8.64 30.59 8.50
C GLU A 586 -7.23 30.22 8.96
N LEU A 587 -6.82 28.96 8.81
CA LEU A 587 -5.52 28.45 9.27
C LEU A 587 -4.43 28.57 8.20
N ASP A 588 -4.79 28.48 6.92
CA ASP A 588 -3.89 28.57 5.77
C ASP A 588 -4.50 29.44 4.64
N PRO A 589 -4.54 30.77 4.80
CA PRO A 589 -5.19 31.66 3.84
C PRO A 589 -4.50 31.69 2.47
N ASN A 590 -3.20 31.38 2.41
CA ASN A 590 -2.44 31.28 1.16
C ASN A 590 -2.50 29.87 0.53
N ARG A 591 -3.21 28.92 1.15
CA ARG A 591 -3.34 27.52 0.70
C ARG A 591 -1.98 26.84 0.46
N ILE A 592 -0.97 27.17 1.25
CA ILE A 592 0.38 26.60 1.08
C ILE A 592 0.41 25.11 1.44
N LEU A 593 -0.45 24.63 2.35
CA LEU A 593 -0.55 23.23 2.77
C LEU A 593 -1.42 22.37 1.83
N SER A 594 -1.69 22.86 0.63
CA SER A 594 -2.56 22.22 -0.36
C SER A 594 -1.83 21.58 -1.53
N ASN A 595 -2.48 20.61 -2.15
CA ASN A 595 -2.11 20.05 -3.45
C ASN A 595 -3.35 19.87 -4.35
N GLY A 596 -3.14 19.44 -5.59
CA GLY A 596 -4.24 19.26 -6.55
C GLY A 596 -5.30 18.26 -6.11
N MET A 597 -4.94 17.27 -5.30
CA MET A 597 -5.88 16.31 -4.72
C MET A 597 -6.82 17.00 -3.73
N LEU A 598 -6.29 17.70 -2.72
CA LEU A 598 -7.10 18.39 -1.72
C LEU A 598 -8.02 19.46 -2.32
N GLU A 599 -7.55 20.23 -3.31
CA GLU A 599 -8.40 21.22 -4.01
C GLU A 599 -9.58 20.57 -4.74
N LYS A 600 -9.39 19.35 -5.28
CA LYS A 600 -10.44 18.62 -5.98
C LYS A 600 -11.40 17.94 -5.03
N LEU A 601 -10.92 17.34 -3.94
CA LEU A 601 -11.78 16.68 -2.95
C LEU A 601 -12.64 17.70 -2.18
N PHE A 602 -12.08 18.88 -1.91
CA PHE A 602 -12.73 19.93 -1.10
C PHE A 602 -12.95 21.20 -1.91
N SER A 603 -13.48 21.07 -3.14
CA SER A 603 -13.86 22.23 -3.95
C SER A 603 -14.87 23.12 -3.21
N SER A 604 -14.80 24.44 -3.45
CA SER A 604 -15.78 25.37 -2.91
C SER A 604 -17.08 25.27 -3.72
N ALA A 605 -18.24 25.53 -3.11
CA ALA A 605 -19.51 25.54 -3.84
C ALA A 605 -19.52 26.56 -5.00
N GLU A 606 -18.72 27.63 -4.90
CA GLU A 606 -18.55 28.65 -5.93
C GLU A 606 -17.73 28.20 -7.16
N THR A 607 -17.15 27.00 -7.12
CA THR A 607 -16.28 26.45 -8.19
C THR A 607 -16.91 25.32 -9.02
N VAL A 608 -18.14 24.91 -8.71
CA VAL A 608 -18.85 23.82 -9.42
C VAL A 608 -19.87 24.38 -10.39
#